data_AF-A0A2R4MJ43-F1
#
_entry.id   AF-A0A2R4MJ43-F1
#
_cell.length_a   1.000
_cell.length_b   1.000
_cell.length_c   1.000
_cell.angle_alpha   90.00
_cell.angle_beta   90.00
_cell.angle_gamma   90.00
#
_symmetry.space_group_name_H-M   'P 1'
#
loop_
_entity.id
_entity.type
_entity.pdbx_description
1 polymer ?
#
loop_
_entity_poly.entity_id
_entity_poly.type
_entity_poly.pdbx_seq_one_letter_code
_entity_poly.pdbx_strand_id
1 'polypeptide(L)'
;MEVEYTPLEEKLTGIEPHSKSGLKAILDLDFTDQKNKFVSDPDFIGWTEENIDFAEFFYKNFLFLNLKYGGSGHLPPSTDIDDFWHGHISDTRRYAPDCERIFGYFLHHNPYFGIGTQKDQKLLTDSFERTQELHCKEFGAEIFEVR
;
A
#
# COMPACT_ATOMS: atom_id res chain seq x y z
N MET A 1 17.69 18.35 -1.07
CA MET A 1 16.62 18.68 -2.03
C MET A 1 15.33 18.29 -1.35
N GLU A 2 14.43 19.23 -1.11
CA GLU A 2 13.07 18.89 -0.68
C GLU A 2 12.44 18.10 -1.83
N VAL A 3 12.09 16.85 -1.58
CA VAL A 3 11.37 16.04 -2.56
C VAL A 3 9.92 16.54 -2.54
N GLU A 4 9.47 17.17 -3.62
CA GLU A 4 8.07 17.57 -3.77
C GLU A 4 7.21 16.32 -3.94
N TYR A 5 6.59 15.91 -2.84
CA TYR A 5 5.67 14.80 -2.81
C TYR A 5 4.28 15.24 -3.29
N THR A 6 3.68 14.51 -4.24
CA THR A 6 2.31 14.80 -4.70
C THR A 6 1.27 14.08 -3.84
N PRO A 7 0.37 14.77 -3.11
CA PRO A 7 -0.67 14.13 -2.30
C PRO A 7 -1.61 13.23 -3.11
N LEU A 8 -2.13 12.17 -2.48
CA LEU A 8 -3.04 11.22 -3.13
C LEU A 8 -4.36 11.88 -3.57
N GLU A 9 -4.82 12.88 -2.84
CA GLU A 9 -6.04 13.66 -3.11
C GLU A 9 -5.98 14.35 -4.47
N GLU A 10 -4.79 14.78 -4.91
CA GLU A 10 -4.60 15.45 -6.21
C GLU A 10 -4.89 14.51 -7.38
N LYS A 11 -4.80 13.18 -7.17
CA LYS A 11 -5.12 12.15 -8.17
C LYS A 11 -6.60 12.02 -8.48
N LEU A 12 -7.48 12.69 -7.73
CA LEU A 12 -8.91 12.77 -8.08
C LEU A 12 -9.15 13.50 -9.40
N THR A 13 -8.17 14.29 -9.86
CA THR A 13 -8.15 14.95 -11.16
C THR A 13 -7.30 14.13 -12.14
N GLY A 14 -7.84 13.83 -13.32
CA GLY A 14 -7.10 13.10 -14.37
C GLY A 14 -7.09 11.56 -14.27
N ILE A 15 -7.83 10.98 -13.32
CA ILE A 15 -8.07 9.53 -13.28
C ILE A 15 -9.39 9.16 -13.98
N GLU A 16 -9.43 7.99 -14.60
CA GLU A 16 -10.62 7.46 -15.25
C GLU A 16 -11.81 7.34 -14.27
N PRO A 17 -13.06 7.56 -14.73
CA PRO A 17 -14.22 7.59 -13.84
C PRO A 17 -14.42 6.35 -12.97
N HIS A 18 -14.11 5.16 -13.48
CA HIS A 18 -14.22 3.91 -12.74
C HIS A 18 -13.22 3.88 -11.57
N SER A 19 -11.96 4.25 -11.82
CA SER A 19 -10.92 4.36 -10.80
C SER A 19 -11.16 5.53 -9.83
N LYS A 20 -11.93 6.55 -10.20
CA LYS A 20 -12.27 7.67 -9.30
C LYS A 20 -13.08 7.23 -8.09
N SER A 21 -13.97 6.26 -8.25
CA SER A 21 -14.76 5.70 -7.14
C SER A 21 -13.89 4.91 -6.17
N GLY A 22 -13.00 4.06 -6.70
CA GLY A 22 -12.01 3.32 -5.89
C GLY A 22 -11.04 4.25 -5.17
N LEU A 23 -10.56 5.32 -5.82
CA LEU A 23 -9.69 6.31 -5.18
C LEU A 23 -10.39 7.02 -4.01
N LYS A 24 -11.66 7.39 -4.15
CA LYS A 24 -12.43 7.93 -3.02
C LYS A 24 -12.53 6.92 -1.88
N ALA A 25 -12.80 5.64 -2.21
CA ALA A 25 -12.86 4.59 -1.21
C ALA A 25 -11.53 4.41 -0.46
N ILE A 26 -10.37 4.59 -1.13
CA ILE A 26 -9.05 4.60 -0.48
C ILE A 26 -8.89 5.78 0.48
N LEU A 27 -9.26 6.99 0.04
CA LEU A 27 -9.17 8.21 0.86
C LEU A 27 -10.07 8.13 2.10
N ASP A 28 -11.23 7.48 1.98
CA ASP A 28 -12.21 7.29 3.06
C ASP A 28 -11.82 6.16 4.05
N LEU A 29 -10.71 5.45 3.83
CA LEU A 29 -10.25 4.42 4.77
C LEU A 29 -9.80 5.06 6.09
N ASP A 30 -10.40 4.58 7.18
CA ASP A 30 -10.06 4.95 8.55
C ASP A 30 -9.34 3.79 9.24
N PHE A 31 -8.08 4.02 9.62
CA PHE A 31 -7.21 3.06 10.28
C PHE A 31 -7.04 3.31 11.78
N THR A 32 -7.86 4.17 12.40
CA THR A 32 -7.72 4.56 13.82
C THR A 32 -7.56 3.36 14.75
N ASP A 33 -8.41 2.33 14.63
CA ASP A 33 -8.34 1.12 15.48
C ASP A 33 -7.06 0.30 15.25
N GLN A 34 -6.64 0.17 13.98
CA GLN A 34 -5.39 -0.52 13.64
C GLN A 34 -4.18 0.22 14.21
N LYS A 35 -4.15 1.54 14.08
CA LYS A 35 -3.06 2.39 14.62
C LYS A 35 -3.00 2.30 16.13
N ASN A 36 -4.15 2.36 16.81
CA ASN A 36 -4.24 2.15 18.26
C ASN A 36 -3.69 0.78 18.68
N LYS A 37 -3.92 -0.26 17.88
CA LYS A 37 -3.34 -1.59 18.12
C LYS A 37 -1.82 -1.56 17.97
N PHE A 38 -1.27 -1.00 16.89
CA PHE A 38 0.18 -0.89 16.69
C PHE A 38 0.89 -0.17 17.85
N VAL A 39 0.25 0.86 18.43
CA VAL A 39 0.81 1.60 19.57
C VAL A 39 0.74 0.80 20.89
N SER A 40 -0.31 0.01 21.09
CA SER A 40 -0.61 -0.61 22.40
C SER A 40 -0.14 -2.07 22.54
N ASP A 41 0.10 -2.74 21.42
CA ASP A 41 0.40 -4.17 21.38
C ASP A 41 1.94 -4.40 21.38
N PRO A 42 2.48 -5.13 22.38
CA PRO A 42 3.92 -5.38 22.50
C PRO A 42 4.52 -6.19 21.34
N ASP A 43 3.70 -6.83 20.49
CA ASP A 43 4.19 -7.50 19.29
C ASP A 43 4.67 -6.50 18.21
N PHE A 44 4.35 -5.20 18.35
CA PHE A 44 4.72 -4.13 17.41
C PHE A 44 5.84 -3.21 17.96
N ILE A 45 6.72 -3.74 18.82
CA ILE A 45 7.91 -3.00 19.29
C ILE A 45 8.70 -2.43 18.10
N GLY A 46 8.99 -1.12 18.13
CA GLY A 46 9.71 -0.40 17.09
C GLY A 46 8.84 0.50 16.22
N TRP A 47 7.51 0.33 16.26
CA TRP A 47 6.57 1.27 15.66
C TRP A 47 6.37 2.49 16.56
N THR A 48 6.65 3.68 16.03
CA THR A 48 6.30 4.97 16.64
C THR A 48 5.02 5.50 15.99
N GLU A 49 4.29 6.40 16.67
CA GLU A 49 3.12 7.07 16.07
C GLU A 49 3.46 7.72 14.72
N GLU A 50 4.63 8.37 14.63
CA GLU A 50 5.13 8.99 13.40
C GLU A 50 5.33 7.97 12.27
N ASN A 51 5.97 6.84 12.55
CA ASN A 51 6.21 5.81 11.53
C ASN A 51 4.90 5.09 11.14
N ILE A 52 3.95 4.97 12.06
CA ILE A 52 2.62 4.43 11.76
C ILE A 52 1.88 5.36 10.78
N ASP A 53 1.94 6.68 10.97
CA ASP A 53 1.32 7.65 10.08
C ASP A 53 1.94 7.62 8.67
N PHE A 54 3.26 7.51 8.58
CA PHE A 54 3.95 7.33 7.31
C PHE A 54 3.59 6.00 6.64
N ALA A 55 3.51 4.89 7.38
CA ALA A 55 3.08 3.61 6.82
C ALA A 55 1.64 3.64 6.30
N GLU A 56 0.71 4.28 7.03
CA GLU A 56 -0.67 4.49 6.53
C GLU A 56 -0.65 5.25 5.21
N PHE A 57 0.10 6.35 5.15
CA PHE A 57 0.23 7.19 3.97
C PHE A 57 0.74 6.39 2.77
N PHE A 58 1.86 5.68 2.92
CA PHE A 58 2.41 4.87 1.83
C PHE A 58 1.54 3.65 1.49
N TYR A 59 0.81 3.10 2.46
CA TYR A 59 -0.16 2.04 2.20
C TYR A 59 -1.32 2.52 1.32
N LYS A 60 -1.84 3.74 1.54
CA LYS A 60 -2.86 4.34 0.65
C LYS A 60 -2.32 4.54 -0.77
N ASN A 61 -1.06 4.93 -0.94
CA ASN A 61 -0.42 4.99 -2.26
C ASN A 61 -0.32 3.61 -2.90
N PHE A 62 0.08 2.60 -2.14
CA PHE A 62 0.16 1.21 -2.59
C PHE A 62 -1.19 0.69 -3.10
N LEU A 63 -2.29 0.97 -2.38
CA LEU A 63 -3.65 0.63 -2.83
C LEU A 63 -3.99 1.33 -4.15
N PHE A 64 -3.60 2.60 -4.31
CA PHE A 64 -3.80 3.34 -5.55
C PHE A 64 -3.01 2.73 -6.72
N LEU A 65 -1.75 2.34 -6.50
CA LEU A 65 -0.95 1.67 -7.53
C LEU A 65 -1.60 0.35 -7.97
N ASN A 66 -2.10 -0.46 -7.04
CA ASN A 66 -2.83 -1.68 -7.36
C ASN A 66 -4.15 -1.41 -8.10
N LEU A 67 -4.87 -0.35 -7.72
CA LEU A 67 -6.09 0.07 -8.40
C LEU A 67 -5.84 0.45 -9.86
N LYS A 68 -4.75 1.19 -10.13
CA LYS A 68 -4.44 1.72 -11.46
C LYS A 68 -3.66 0.75 -12.33
N TYR A 69 -2.79 -0.07 -11.73
CA TYR A 69 -1.78 -0.85 -12.44
C TYR A 69 -1.78 -2.35 -12.14
N GLY A 70 -2.60 -2.83 -11.19
CA GLY A 70 -2.59 -4.24 -10.74
C GLY A 70 -2.93 -5.26 -11.84
N GLY A 71 -3.65 -4.84 -12.90
CA GLY A 71 -3.89 -5.68 -14.07
C GLY A 71 -2.65 -5.98 -14.93
N SER A 72 -1.53 -5.28 -14.70
CA SER A 72 -0.29 -5.39 -15.49
C SER A 72 0.82 -6.20 -14.81
N GLY A 73 0.55 -6.78 -13.64
CA GLY A 73 1.53 -7.56 -12.87
C GLY A 73 1.41 -7.34 -11.37
N HIS A 74 2.12 -8.16 -10.61
CA HIS A 74 2.20 -8.04 -9.15
C HIS A 74 3.06 -6.82 -8.77
N LEU A 75 2.60 -6.07 -7.78
CA LEU A 75 3.30 -4.90 -7.24
C LEU A 75 3.53 -5.18 -5.74
N PRO A 76 4.71 -5.68 -5.33
CA PRO A 76 4.99 -5.89 -3.92
C PRO A 76 5.27 -4.54 -3.22
N PRO A 77 4.78 -4.34 -1.98
CA PRO A 77 5.11 -3.16 -1.18
C PRO A 77 6.53 -3.24 -0.56
N SER A 78 6.98 -2.18 0.12
CA SER A 78 8.12 -2.27 1.05
C SER A 78 7.72 -3.02 2.33
N THR A 79 8.71 -3.43 3.13
CA THR A 79 8.49 -4.21 4.36
C THR A 79 7.47 -3.56 5.31
N ASP A 80 7.59 -2.26 5.56
CA ASP A 80 6.73 -1.57 6.54
C ASP A 80 5.31 -1.36 6.03
N ILE A 81 5.16 -1.17 4.72
CA ILE A 81 3.84 -1.12 4.09
C ILE A 81 3.20 -2.51 4.10
N ASP A 82 3.99 -3.59 3.92
CA ASP A 82 3.49 -4.97 4.02
C ASP A 82 2.98 -5.27 5.44
N ASP A 83 3.72 -4.87 6.47
CA ASP A 83 3.30 -5.01 7.87
C ASP A 83 1.99 -4.25 8.15
N PHE A 84 1.86 -3.02 7.65
CA PHE A 84 0.62 -2.25 7.75
C PHE A 84 -0.53 -2.94 6.99
N TRP A 85 -0.24 -3.51 5.82
CA TRP A 85 -1.22 -4.26 5.03
C TRP A 85 -1.68 -5.53 5.75
N HIS A 86 -0.78 -6.26 6.42
CA HIS A 86 -1.15 -7.42 7.25
C HIS A 86 -2.10 -7.02 8.37
N GLY A 87 -1.89 -5.85 8.97
CA GLY A 87 -2.81 -5.27 9.95
C GLY A 87 -4.23 -5.13 9.38
N HIS A 88 -4.35 -4.58 8.17
CA HIS A 88 -5.64 -4.41 7.51
C HIS A 88 -6.27 -5.77 7.13
N ILE A 89 -5.50 -6.69 6.56
CA ILE A 89 -5.96 -8.06 6.19
C ILE A 89 -6.50 -8.81 7.41
N SER A 90 -5.87 -8.63 8.58
CA SER A 90 -6.26 -9.32 9.81
C SER A 90 -7.68 -8.97 10.27
N ASP A 91 -8.18 -7.76 9.98
CA ASP A 91 -9.60 -7.42 10.11
C ASP A 91 -10.37 -7.80 8.85
N THR A 92 -10.61 -9.11 8.69
CA THR A 92 -11.30 -9.64 7.51
C THR A 92 -12.72 -9.08 7.29
N ARG A 93 -13.38 -8.58 8.35
CA ARG A 93 -14.72 -7.97 8.25
C ARG A 93 -14.68 -6.56 7.64
N ARG A 94 -13.52 -5.89 7.70
CA ARG A 94 -13.26 -4.61 7.03
C ARG A 94 -12.57 -4.82 5.68
N TYR A 95 -11.53 -5.65 5.65
CA TYR A 95 -10.69 -5.82 4.47
C TYR A 95 -11.45 -6.28 3.22
N ALA A 96 -12.34 -7.27 3.37
CA ALA A 96 -13.09 -7.79 2.23
C ALA A 96 -14.05 -6.74 1.61
N PRO A 97 -14.93 -6.06 2.39
CA PRO A 97 -15.71 -4.93 1.86
C PRO A 97 -14.85 -3.80 1.30
N ASP A 98 -13.72 -3.48 1.92
CA ASP A 98 -12.84 -2.40 1.46
C ASP A 98 -12.24 -2.73 0.09
N CYS A 99 -11.77 -3.96 -0.10
CA CYS A 99 -11.31 -4.43 -1.40
C CYS A 99 -12.41 -4.36 -2.47
N GLU A 100 -13.64 -4.75 -2.13
CA GLU A 100 -14.77 -4.67 -3.07
C GLU A 100 -15.07 -3.22 -3.46
N ARG A 101 -15.06 -2.29 -2.49
CA ARG A 101 -15.29 -0.85 -2.76
C ARG A 101 -14.17 -0.22 -3.59
N ILE A 102 -12.92 -0.63 -3.37
CA ILE A 102 -11.75 -0.05 -4.02
C ILE A 102 -11.54 -0.66 -5.41
N PHE A 103 -11.49 -1.99 -5.48
CA PHE A 103 -11.05 -2.73 -6.66
C PHE A 103 -12.19 -3.44 -7.40
N GLY A 104 -13.32 -3.70 -6.73
CA GLY A 104 -14.37 -4.61 -7.23
C GLY A 104 -13.98 -6.09 -7.16
N TYR A 105 -12.93 -6.41 -6.40
CA TYR A 105 -12.47 -7.78 -6.12
C TYR A 105 -11.58 -7.80 -4.88
N PHE A 106 -11.38 -9.00 -4.31
CA PHE A 106 -10.48 -9.18 -3.18
C PHE A 106 -9.00 -9.10 -3.60
N LEU A 107 -8.25 -8.13 -3.09
CA LEU A 107 -6.81 -8.05 -3.34
C LEU A 107 -6.08 -9.12 -2.50
N HIS A 108 -5.60 -10.17 -3.15
CA HIS A 108 -4.94 -11.28 -2.47
C HIS A 108 -3.47 -10.96 -2.13
N HIS A 109 -3.08 -11.24 -0.88
CA HIS A 109 -1.68 -11.25 -0.44
C HIS A 109 -1.03 -12.60 -0.75
N ASN A 110 0.21 -12.59 -1.23
CA ASN A 110 1.02 -13.80 -1.40
C ASN A 110 2.25 -13.70 -0.49
N PRO A 111 2.22 -14.31 0.72
CA PRO A 111 3.30 -14.19 1.68
C PRO A 111 4.60 -14.91 1.26
N TYR A 112 4.54 -15.67 0.17
CA TYR A 112 5.69 -16.42 -0.36
C TYR A 112 6.28 -15.80 -1.62
N PHE A 113 5.78 -14.64 -2.06
CA PHE A 113 6.30 -13.99 -3.25
C PHE A 113 7.78 -13.63 -3.07
N GLY A 114 8.63 -14.15 -3.95
CA GLY A 114 10.08 -13.97 -3.86
C GLY A 114 10.84 -14.98 -3.00
N ILE A 115 10.14 -15.88 -2.30
CA ILE A 115 10.77 -16.92 -1.48
C ILE A 115 11.07 -18.15 -2.33
N GLY A 116 12.27 -18.71 -2.16
CA GLY A 116 12.67 -19.98 -2.78
C GLY A 116 13.90 -19.82 -3.67
N THR A 117 13.72 -19.90 -4.98
CA THR A 117 14.82 -19.94 -5.94
C THR A 117 15.40 -18.55 -6.21
N GLN A 118 16.60 -18.49 -6.83
CA GLN A 118 17.16 -17.23 -7.33
C GLN A 118 16.24 -16.54 -8.34
N LYS A 119 15.45 -17.31 -9.09
CA LYS A 119 14.48 -16.77 -10.05
C LYS A 119 13.33 -16.06 -9.32
N ASP A 120 12.85 -16.63 -8.22
CA ASP A 120 11.78 -16.03 -7.42
C ASP A 120 12.26 -14.73 -6.78
N GLN A 121 13.47 -14.74 -6.20
CA GLN A 121 14.09 -13.56 -5.62
C GLN A 121 14.28 -12.46 -6.67
N LYS A 122 14.76 -12.80 -7.87
CA LYS A 122 14.88 -11.83 -8.97
C LYS A 122 13.51 -11.28 -9.38
N LEU A 123 12.47 -12.11 -9.44
CA LEU A 123 11.13 -11.66 -9.76
C LEU A 123 10.60 -10.67 -8.71
N LEU A 124 10.88 -10.89 -7.42
CA LEU A 124 10.56 -9.94 -6.36
C LEU A 124 11.30 -8.61 -6.57
N THR A 125 12.61 -8.64 -6.82
CA THR A 125 13.40 -7.44 -7.09
C THR A 125 12.85 -6.66 -8.28
N ASP A 126 12.67 -7.31 -9.43
CA ASP A 126 12.15 -6.67 -10.65
C ASP A 126 10.74 -6.07 -10.44
N SER A 127 9.90 -6.76 -9.66
CA SER A 127 8.53 -6.29 -9.36
C SER A 127 8.52 -5.12 -8.37
N PHE A 128 9.46 -5.11 -7.41
CA PHE A 128 9.62 -4.01 -6.48
C PHE A 128 10.21 -2.77 -7.18
N GLU A 129 11.19 -2.94 -8.07
CA GLU A 129 11.71 -1.86 -8.93
C GLU A 129 10.57 -1.21 -9.73
N ARG A 130 9.70 -2.02 -10.35
CA ARG A 130 8.50 -1.51 -11.02
C ARG A 130 7.58 -0.74 -10.06
N THR A 131 7.41 -1.21 -8.82
CA THR A 131 6.60 -0.51 -7.82
C THR A 131 7.20 0.85 -7.49
N GLN A 132 8.53 0.94 -7.35
CA GLN A 132 9.25 2.20 -7.15
C GLN A 132 9.10 3.17 -8.33
N GLU A 133 9.26 2.68 -9.56
CA GLU A 133 9.07 3.49 -10.77
C GLU A 133 7.65 4.07 -10.85
N LEU A 134 6.64 3.25 -10.56
CA LEU A 134 5.25 3.69 -10.56
C LEU A 134 4.96 4.66 -9.42
N HIS A 135 5.51 4.42 -8.23
CA HIS A 135 5.36 5.33 -7.11
C HIS A 135 6.01 6.69 -7.41
N CYS A 136 7.23 6.69 -7.94
CA CYS A 136 7.92 7.93 -8.36
C CYS A 136 7.16 8.66 -9.46
N LYS A 137 6.66 7.94 -10.47
CA LYS A 137 5.82 8.51 -11.53
C LYS A 137 4.54 9.16 -11.00
N GLU A 138 3.89 8.56 -10.01
CA GLU A 138 2.62 9.07 -9.49
C GLU A 138 2.84 10.11 -8.39
N PHE A 139 3.84 9.96 -7.55
CA PHE A 139 3.97 10.73 -6.30
C PHE A 139 5.23 11.59 -6.22
N GLY A 140 6.14 11.50 -7.20
CA GLY A 140 7.36 12.30 -7.26
C GLY A 140 8.53 11.79 -6.41
N ALA A 141 8.34 10.69 -5.68
CA ALA A 141 9.33 10.10 -4.79
C ALA A 141 9.32 8.57 -4.85
N GLU A 142 10.42 7.93 -4.48
CA GLU A 142 10.43 6.49 -4.18
C GLU A 142 9.77 6.22 -2.82
N ILE A 143 9.34 4.97 -2.62
CA ILE A 143 8.94 4.45 -1.32
C ILE A 143 10.21 4.21 -0.50
N PHE A 144 10.23 4.73 0.72
CA PHE A 144 11.27 4.46 1.70
C PHE A 144 10.76 3.44 2.73
N GLU A 145 11.68 2.68 3.32
CA GLU A 145 11.39 2.08 4.63
C GLU A 145 11.21 3.21 5.64
N VAL A 146 10.20 3.06 6.47
CA VAL A 146 9.71 4.06 7.41
C VAL A 146 10.34 3.86 8.78
N ARG A 147 10.62 2.60 9.17
CA ARG A 147 11.23 2.23 10.46
C ARG A 147 12.70 1.84 10.36
#